data_AF-A0A349HRW8-F1
#
_entry.id   AF-A0A349HRW8-F1
#
_cell.length_a   1.000
_cell.length_b   1.000
_cell.length_c   1.000
_cell.angle_alpha   90.00
_cell.angle_beta   90.00
_cell.angle_gamma   90.00
#
_symmetry.space_group_name_H-M   'P 1'
#
loop_
_entity.id
_entity.type
_entity.pdbx_description
1 polymer ?
#
loop_
_entity_poly.entity_id
_entity_poly.type
_entity_poly.pdbx_seq_one_letter_code
_entity_poly.pdbx_strand_id
1 'polypeptide(L)'
;LKIGEFTKYVKFPPNSYHVLIHSPNGNLLFESDIDIDYNLAYTAVVSADEENKKDICILMVPEQKAHNMTSNMSALRLANLCIDEPEVVMSASDGTILFSDIKYGKVSCNVAIPSGRYTLQLKKPDGTEILDHWIDAAPYMHYTLFIVGMKNDGSIKIIVPEDGVNYLDLC
;
A
#
# COMPACT_ATOMS: atom_id res chain seq x y z
N LEU A 1 4.28 -4.72 16.15
CA LEU A 1 4.06 -5.36 14.83
C LEU A 1 5.43 -5.61 14.21
N LYS A 2 5.63 -6.78 13.60
CA LYS A 2 6.78 -7.06 12.74
C LYS A 2 6.50 -6.56 11.32
N ILE A 3 7.53 -6.50 10.47
CA ILE A 3 7.39 -6.06 9.08
C ILE A 3 6.39 -6.95 8.33
N GLY A 4 5.29 -6.32 7.90
CA GLY A 4 4.22 -6.94 7.14
C GLY A 4 3.10 -7.57 7.96
N GLU A 5 3.10 -7.40 9.28
CA GLU A 5 1.92 -7.65 10.09
C GLU A 5 0.95 -6.47 9.99
N PHE A 6 -0.34 -6.77 10.03
CA PHE A 6 -1.42 -5.79 10.03
C PHE A 6 -2.42 -6.10 11.14
N THR A 7 -3.15 -5.07 11.57
CA THR A 7 -4.21 -5.19 12.56
C THR A 7 -5.57 -5.22 11.90
N LYS A 8 -6.59 -5.58 12.66
CA LYS A 8 -7.98 -5.35 12.22
C LYS A 8 -8.27 -3.86 12.16
N TYR A 9 -9.23 -3.48 11.33
CA TYR A 9 -9.76 -2.13 11.31
C TYR A 9 -10.43 -1.77 12.62
N VAL A 10 -10.28 -0.52 13.01
CA VAL A 10 -10.94 0.07 14.17
C VAL A 10 -11.70 1.29 13.68
N LYS A 11 -12.94 1.46 14.17
CA LYS A 11 -13.79 2.58 13.82
C LYS A 11 -13.52 3.75 14.77
N PHE A 12 -13.32 4.92 14.19
CA PHE A 12 -13.13 6.18 14.92
C PHE A 12 -14.15 7.20 14.43
N PRO A 13 -14.72 8.04 15.31
CA PRO A 13 -15.40 9.26 14.89
C PRO A 13 -14.46 10.17 14.09
N PRO A 14 -14.96 10.98 13.15
CA PRO A 14 -14.12 11.92 12.43
C PRO A 14 -13.52 12.96 13.39
N ASN A 15 -12.20 13.04 13.43
CA ASN A 15 -11.45 13.97 14.27
C ASN A 15 -9.96 13.95 13.93
N SER A 16 -9.21 14.90 14.48
CA SER A 16 -7.77 14.80 14.62
C SER A 16 -7.41 13.96 15.83
N TYR A 17 -6.50 13.00 15.65
CA TYR A 17 -6.05 12.06 16.67
C TYR A 17 -4.55 12.19 16.88
N HIS A 18 -4.17 12.47 18.12
CA HIS A 18 -2.77 12.46 18.52
C HIS A 18 -2.26 11.03 18.68
N VAL A 19 -1.32 10.63 17.82
CA VAL A 19 -0.79 9.26 17.74
C VAL A 19 0.63 9.21 18.25
N LEU A 20 0.86 8.27 19.16
CA LEU A 20 2.16 7.97 19.75
C LEU A 20 2.54 6.53 19.43
N ILE A 21 3.75 6.32 18.91
CA ILE A 21 4.34 4.99 18.76
C ILE A 21 5.49 4.87 19.75
N HIS A 22 5.44 3.83 20.58
CA HIS A 22 6.49 3.54 21.55
C HIS A 22 7.21 2.24 21.19
N SER A 23 8.50 2.18 21.54
CA SER A 23 9.27 0.94 21.54
C SER A 23 8.74 -0.04 22.60
N PRO A 24 9.10 -1.34 22.53
CA PRO A 24 8.74 -2.30 23.57
C PRO A 24 9.20 -1.91 24.98
N ASN A 25 10.24 -1.08 25.09
CA ASN A 25 10.79 -0.61 26.37
C ASN A 25 10.15 0.71 26.85
N GLY A 26 9.16 1.24 26.13
CA GLY A 26 8.42 2.45 26.50
C GLY A 26 9.01 3.77 26.00
N ASN A 27 10.14 3.76 25.27
CA ASN A 27 10.65 4.98 24.66
C ASN A 27 9.75 5.44 23.50
N LEU A 28 9.44 6.73 23.43
CA LEU A 28 8.74 7.33 22.30
C LEU A 28 9.60 7.22 21.03
N LEU A 29 9.01 6.70 19.96
CA LEU A 29 9.63 6.55 18.64
C LEU A 29 9.05 7.52 17.62
N PHE A 30 7.77 7.88 17.75
CA PHE A 30 7.08 8.77 16.83
C PHE A 30 5.88 9.40 17.50
N GLU A 31 5.62 10.65 17.14
CA GLU A 31 4.51 11.46 17.62
C GLU A 31 4.00 12.32 16.46
N SER A 32 2.70 12.23 16.15
CA SER A 32 2.07 13.04 15.12
C SER A 32 0.55 13.06 15.30
N ASP A 33 -0.09 14.08 14.76
CA ASP A 33 -1.54 14.13 14.65
C ASP A 33 -1.97 13.55 13.30
N ILE A 34 -2.96 12.65 13.31
CA ILE A 34 -3.60 12.12 12.10
C ILE A 34 -5.06 12.55 12.05
N ASP A 35 -5.51 12.96 10.87
CA ASP A 35 -6.91 13.30 10.65
C ASP A 35 -7.66 12.10 10.07
N ILE A 36 -8.79 11.78 10.69
CA ILE A 36 -9.74 10.77 10.19
C ILE A 36 -10.99 11.50 9.73
N ASP A 37 -11.28 11.44 8.44
CA ASP A 37 -12.45 12.09 7.86
C ASP A 37 -13.73 11.25 7.96
N TYR A 38 -14.85 11.91 7.71
CA TYR A 38 -16.16 11.27 7.64
C TYR A 38 -16.25 10.29 6.48
N ASN A 39 -16.70 9.07 6.78
CA ASN A 39 -16.97 8.01 5.82
C ASN A 39 -15.77 7.59 4.94
N LEU A 40 -14.55 7.73 5.45
CA LEU A 40 -13.36 7.18 4.81
C LEU A 40 -12.77 6.04 5.64
N ALA A 41 -12.25 5.03 4.95
CA ALA A 41 -11.37 4.03 5.53
C ALA A 41 -9.94 4.39 5.16
N TYR A 42 -8.99 4.05 6.04
CA TYR A 42 -7.56 4.27 5.80
C TYR A 42 -6.80 3.00 6.19
N THR A 43 -5.82 2.64 5.37
CA THR A 43 -4.72 1.78 5.81
C THR A 43 -3.58 2.70 6.27
N ALA A 44 -3.31 2.70 7.57
CA ALA A 44 -2.16 3.40 8.15
C ALA A 44 -0.92 2.51 8.12
N VAL A 45 0.14 2.97 7.47
CA VAL A 45 1.38 2.19 7.33
C VAL A 45 2.52 2.87 8.06
N VAL A 46 3.13 2.14 9.00
CA VAL A 46 4.37 2.57 9.64
C VAL A 46 5.54 2.18 8.73
N SER A 47 6.26 3.18 8.21
CA SER A 47 7.41 3.01 7.32
C SER A 47 8.55 3.94 7.68
N ALA A 48 9.70 3.82 7.01
CA ALA A 48 10.76 4.81 7.16
C ALA A 48 10.33 6.16 6.53
N ASP A 49 10.76 7.26 7.11
CA ASP A 49 10.39 8.59 6.63
C ASP A 49 10.93 8.88 5.21
N GLU A 50 10.24 9.74 4.45
CA GLU A 50 10.61 10.04 3.06
C GLU A 50 11.96 10.79 3.00
N GLU A 51 12.18 11.76 3.88
CA GLU A 51 13.35 12.63 3.91
C GLU A 51 14.48 12.04 4.76
N ASN A 52 14.13 11.43 5.90
CA ASN A 52 15.08 10.81 6.82
C ASN A 52 14.78 9.32 7.04
N LYS A 53 15.37 8.44 6.23
CA LYS A 53 15.18 6.98 6.32
C LYS A 53 15.56 6.34 7.67
N LYS A 54 16.17 7.07 8.59
CA LYS A 54 16.47 6.60 9.96
C LYS A 54 15.32 6.83 10.93
N ASP A 55 14.37 7.69 10.56
CA ASP A 55 13.16 7.96 11.30
C ASP A 55 11.99 7.17 10.73
N ILE A 56 10.87 7.13 11.46
CA ILE A 56 9.63 6.51 11.00
C ILE A 56 8.57 7.57 10.67
N CYS A 57 7.68 7.23 9.75
CA CYS A 57 6.48 8.00 9.45
C CYS A 57 5.26 7.09 9.45
N ILE A 58 4.08 7.71 9.56
CA ILE A 58 2.80 7.04 9.28
C ILE A 58 2.30 7.54 7.93
N LEU A 59 2.30 6.65 6.93
CA LEU A 59 1.64 6.90 5.66
C LEU A 59 0.16 6.53 5.79
N MET A 60 -0.70 7.55 5.76
CA MET A 60 -2.16 7.36 5.73
C MET A 60 -2.61 7.11 4.29
N VAL A 61 -2.97 5.87 3.97
CA VAL A 61 -3.44 5.49 2.64
C VAL A 61 -4.97 5.48 2.62
N PRO A 62 -5.63 6.51 2.05
CA PRO A 62 -7.08 6.57 2.03
C PRO A 62 -7.65 5.49 1.11
N GLU A 63 -8.57 4.68 1.59
CA GLU A 63 -9.22 3.66 0.80
C GLU A 63 -10.52 4.18 0.24
N GLN A 64 -10.57 4.27 -1.09
CA GLN A 64 -11.72 4.79 -1.78
C GLN A 64 -12.29 3.72 -2.71
N LYS A 65 -13.61 3.49 -2.59
CA LYS A 65 -14.34 2.71 -3.58
C LYS A 65 -14.23 3.40 -4.93
N ALA A 66 -13.64 2.72 -5.90
CA ALA A 66 -13.66 3.15 -7.28
C ALA A 66 -15.12 3.21 -7.78
N HIS A 67 -15.66 4.42 -8.00
CA HIS A 67 -17.08 4.66 -8.26
C HIS A 67 -17.59 4.14 -9.63
N ASN A 68 -16.73 3.62 -10.51
CA ASN A 68 -17.09 3.21 -11.86
C ASN A 68 -16.41 1.90 -12.31
N MET A 69 -16.35 0.89 -11.42
CA MET A 69 -15.96 -0.45 -11.88
C MET A 69 -17.12 -1.08 -12.66
N THR A 70 -16.90 -1.32 -13.96
CA THR A 70 -17.82 -2.14 -14.76
C THR A 70 -17.87 -3.56 -14.21
N SER A 71 -18.87 -4.35 -14.61
CA SER A 71 -19.00 -5.73 -14.16
C SER A 71 -17.73 -6.54 -14.41
N ASN A 72 -17.27 -7.29 -13.41
CA ASN A 72 -16.10 -8.19 -13.48
C ASN A 72 -14.73 -7.48 -13.59
N MET A 73 -14.61 -6.30 -13.00
CA MET A 73 -13.34 -5.59 -12.80
C MET A 73 -12.93 -5.62 -11.33
N SER A 74 -11.64 -5.47 -11.09
CA SER A 74 -11.01 -5.26 -9.78
C SER A 74 -10.14 -4.01 -9.83
N ALA A 75 -9.91 -3.36 -8.69
CA ALA A 75 -9.06 -2.17 -8.62
C ALA A 75 -7.75 -2.52 -7.91
N LEU A 76 -6.62 -2.21 -8.55
CA LEU A 76 -5.30 -2.31 -7.95
C LEU A 76 -4.76 -0.92 -7.63
N ARG A 77 -3.93 -0.85 -6.60
CA ARG A 77 -3.13 0.32 -6.25
C ARG A 77 -1.77 -0.13 -5.76
N LEU A 78 -0.75 0.69 -5.98
CA LEU A 78 0.61 0.39 -5.56
C LEU A 78 1.14 1.45 -4.59
N ALA A 79 1.72 1.02 -3.48
CA ALA A 79 2.50 1.84 -2.58
C ALA A 79 3.95 1.35 -2.58
N ASN A 80 4.90 2.22 -2.93
CA ASN A 80 6.32 1.88 -2.87
C ASN A 80 6.91 2.30 -1.51
N LEU A 81 7.22 1.31 -0.67
CA LEU A 81 7.89 1.48 0.62
C LEU A 81 9.22 0.70 0.65
N CYS A 82 9.80 0.43 -0.51
CA CYS A 82 11.10 -0.22 -0.65
C CYS A 82 12.22 0.81 -0.49
N ILE A 83 12.93 0.77 0.63
CA ILE A 83 13.79 1.88 1.10
C ILE A 83 14.89 2.26 0.11
N ASP A 84 15.45 1.29 -0.61
CA ASP A 84 16.56 1.44 -1.54
C ASP A 84 16.16 1.30 -3.02
N GLU A 85 14.85 1.28 -3.32
CA GLU A 85 14.32 1.37 -4.68
C GLU A 85 13.55 2.70 -4.85
N PRO A 86 14.23 3.74 -5.36
CA PRO A 86 13.69 5.10 -5.36
C PRO A 86 12.43 5.25 -6.22
N GLU A 87 12.30 4.42 -7.26
CA GLU A 87 11.19 4.41 -8.21
C GLU A 87 10.99 2.99 -8.75
N VAL A 88 9.73 2.60 -8.95
CA VAL A 88 9.37 1.28 -9.48
C VAL A 88 8.30 1.38 -10.56
N VAL A 89 8.30 0.37 -11.42
CA VAL A 89 7.30 0.11 -12.46
C VAL A 89 6.70 -1.26 -12.20
N MET A 90 5.40 -1.40 -12.42
CA MET A 90 4.72 -2.68 -12.32
C MET A 90 3.91 -2.95 -13.58
N SER A 91 4.13 -4.13 -14.15
CA SER A 91 3.42 -4.61 -15.33
C SER A 91 2.80 -5.98 -15.09
N ALA A 92 1.75 -6.31 -15.82
CA ALA A 92 1.35 -7.70 -15.99
C ALA A 92 2.37 -8.45 -16.86
N SER A 93 2.36 -9.79 -16.79
CA SER A 93 3.26 -10.65 -17.57
C SER A 93 3.08 -10.56 -19.08
N ASP A 94 1.95 -10.03 -19.55
CA ASP A 94 1.71 -9.74 -20.98
C ASP A 94 2.36 -8.43 -21.46
N GLY A 95 3.05 -7.72 -20.56
CA GLY A 95 3.73 -6.45 -20.84
C GLY A 95 2.88 -5.20 -20.58
N THR A 96 1.60 -5.34 -20.20
CA THR A 96 0.73 -4.21 -19.86
C THR A 96 1.27 -3.50 -18.62
N ILE A 97 1.69 -2.24 -18.76
CA ILE A 97 2.12 -1.41 -17.62
C ILE A 97 0.87 -0.99 -16.83
N LEU A 98 0.84 -1.35 -15.55
CA LEU A 98 -0.23 -0.96 -14.62
C LEU A 98 0.16 0.28 -13.84
N PHE A 99 1.41 0.36 -13.39
CA PHE A 99 1.93 1.48 -12.59
C PHE A 99 3.32 1.88 -13.07
N SER A 100 3.59 3.18 -13.13
CA SER A 100 4.88 3.76 -13.49
C SER A 100 5.15 5.00 -12.64
N ASP A 101 6.42 5.37 -12.46
CA ASP A 101 6.84 6.53 -11.65
C ASP A 101 6.35 6.48 -10.20
N ILE A 102 6.31 5.27 -9.62
CA ILE A 102 5.91 5.11 -8.22
C ILE A 102 7.14 5.25 -7.32
N LYS A 103 7.35 6.48 -6.87
CA LYS A 103 8.47 6.83 -5.98
C LYS A 103 8.28 6.29 -4.57
N TYR A 104 9.38 6.13 -3.83
CA TYR A 104 9.31 5.80 -2.41
C TYR A 104 8.36 6.73 -1.65
N GLY A 105 7.57 6.17 -0.73
CA GLY A 105 6.63 6.91 0.10
C GLY A 105 5.38 7.37 -0.65
N LYS A 106 5.26 7.06 -1.95
CA LYS A 106 4.10 7.44 -2.76
C LYS A 106 3.18 6.26 -2.98
N VAL A 107 1.91 6.59 -3.15
CA VAL A 107 0.83 5.67 -3.48
C VAL A 107 0.24 6.08 -4.83
N SER A 108 0.02 5.14 -5.71
CA SER A 108 -0.60 5.37 -7.01
C SER A 108 -2.10 5.70 -6.89
N CYS A 109 -2.68 6.18 -7.99
CA CYS A 109 -4.11 6.09 -8.21
C CYS A 109 -4.55 4.62 -8.40
N ASN A 110 -5.86 4.37 -8.27
CA ASN A 110 -6.44 3.07 -8.60
C ASN A 110 -6.39 2.82 -10.11
N VAL A 111 -6.03 1.59 -10.49
CA VAL A 111 -6.10 1.07 -11.86
C VAL A 111 -7.10 -0.06 -11.88
N ALA A 112 -8.12 0.05 -12.73
CA ALA A 112 -9.09 -1.00 -12.93
C ALA A 112 -8.54 -2.05 -13.90
N ILE A 113 -8.54 -3.31 -13.49
CA ILE A 113 -8.15 -4.46 -14.31
C ILE A 113 -9.32 -5.46 -14.39
N PRO A 114 -9.40 -6.27 -15.46
CA PRO A 114 -10.30 -7.42 -15.47
C PRO A 114 -10.01 -8.34 -14.28
N SER A 115 -11.05 -8.94 -13.72
CA SER A 115 -10.88 -9.93 -12.68
C SER A 115 -10.26 -11.22 -13.23
N GLY A 116 -9.37 -11.82 -12.47
CA GLY A 116 -8.65 -13.02 -12.88
C GLY A 116 -7.27 -13.14 -12.23
N ARG A 117 -6.49 -14.09 -12.74
CA ARG A 117 -5.16 -14.41 -12.22
C ARG A 117 -4.08 -13.72 -13.00
N TYR A 118 -3.17 -13.06 -12.28
CA TYR A 118 -2.09 -12.29 -12.86
C TYR A 118 -0.76 -12.71 -12.23
N THR A 119 0.28 -12.75 -13.06
CA THR A 119 1.65 -12.60 -12.60
C THR A 119 2.03 -11.15 -12.85
N LEU A 120 2.23 -10.40 -11.76
CA LEU A 120 2.68 -9.02 -11.77
C LEU A 120 4.19 -9.00 -11.65
N GLN A 121 4.85 -8.19 -12.48
CA GLN A 121 6.29 -8.05 -12.50
C GLN A 121 6.66 -6.67 -11.98
N LEU A 122 7.43 -6.64 -10.89
CA LEU A 122 8.00 -5.42 -10.34
C LEU A 122 9.37 -5.18 -10.96
N LYS A 123 9.59 -3.98 -11.50
CA LYS A 123 10.80 -3.60 -12.24
C LYS A 123 11.28 -2.22 -11.85
N LYS A 124 12.54 -1.94 -12.14
CA LYS A 124 13.07 -0.56 -12.22
C LYS A 124 12.59 0.12 -13.51
N PRO A 125 12.65 1.46 -13.60
CA PRO A 125 12.34 2.19 -14.83
C PRO A 125 13.19 1.78 -16.05
N ASP A 126 14.41 1.28 -15.83
CA ASP A 126 15.30 0.78 -16.89
C ASP A 126 14.93 -0.64 -17.39
N GLY A 127 13.88 -1.24 -16.83
CA GLY A 127 13.41 -2.58 -17.18
C GLY A 127 14.05 -3.72 -16.38
N THR A 128 15.00 -3.44 -15.49
CA THR A 128 15.60 -4.45 -14.60
C THR A 128 14.54 -5.06 -13.69
N GLU A 129 14.39 -6.38 -13.73
CA GLU A 129 13.45 -7.12 -12.89
C GLU A 129 13.86 -7.10 -11.41
N ILE A 130 12.88 -6.95 -10.53
CA ILE A 130 13.05 -6.96 -9.07
C ILE A 130 12.45 -8.25 -8.52
N LEU A 131 11.16 -8.49 -8.75
CA LEU A 131 10.46 -9.71 -8.35
C LEU A 131 9.17 -9.91 -9.15
N ASP A 132 8.68 -11.14 -9.16
CA ASP A 132 7.34 -11.50 -9.62
C ASP A 132 6.40 -11.73 -8.43
N HIS A 133 5.13 -11.36 -8.60
CA HIS A 133 4.08 -11.55 -7.61
C HIS A 133 2.81 -12.08 -8.27
N TRP A 134 2.32 -13.21 -7.78
CA TRP A 134 1.08 -13.81 -8.25
C TRP A 134 -0.11 -13.30 -7.44
N ILE A 135 -1.21 -12.96 -8.12
CA ILE A 135 -2.46 -12.51 -7.49
C ILE A 135 -3.68 -13.12 -8.21
N ASP A 136 -4.73 -13.43 -7.45
CA ASP A 136 -6.07 -13.76 -7.95
C ASP A 136 -7.00 -12.58 -7.63
N ALA A 137 -7.19 -11.69 -8.61
CA ALA A 137 -7.99 -10.48 -8.47
C ALA A 137 -9.46 -10.83 -8.64
N ALA A 138 -10.18 -10.95 -7.52
CA ALA A 138 -11.60 -11.28 -7.50
C ALA A 138 -12.47 -10.08 -7.96
N PRO A 139 -13.63 -10.35 -8.57
CA PRO A 139 -14.52 -9.31 -9.07
C PRO A 139 -15.01 -8.38 -7.97
N TYR A 140 -15.04 -7.09 -8.30
CA TYR A 140 -15.47 -5.98 -7.44
C TYR A 140 -14.56 -5.68 -6.25
N MET A 141 -13.40 -6.34 -6.14
CA MET A 141 -12.45 -6.15 -5.05
C MET A 141 -11.42 -5.06 -5.35
N HIS A 142 -11.01 -4.38 -4.28
CA HIS A 142 -9.90 -3.42 -4.24
C HIS A 142 -8.71 -4.08 -3.54
N TYR A 143 -7.51 -3.84 -4.09
CA TYR A 143 -6.27 -4.35 -3.53
C TYR A 143 -5.21 -3.26 -3.52
N THR A 144 -4.64 -2.99 -2.34
CA THR A 144 -3.43 -2.18 -2.24
C THR A 144 -2.20 -3.07 -2.10
N LEU A 145 -1.30 -3.00 -3.09
CA LEU A 145 -0.03 -3.70 -3.10
C LEU A 145 1.02 -2.82 -2.43
N PHE A 146 1.58 -3.28 -1.32
CA PHE A 146 2.67 -2.61 -0.61
C PHE A 146 3.99 -3.29 -0.93
N ILE A 147 4.89 -2.59 -1.62
CA ILE A 147 6.26 -3.05 -1.83
C ILE A 147 7.06 -2.66 -0.60
N VAL A 148 7.59 -3.64 0.12
CA VAL A 148 8.36 -3.39 1.35
C VAL A 148 9.70 -4.11 1.29
N GLY A 149 10.62 -3.73 2.18
CA GLY A 149 11.93 -4.36 2.31
C GLY A 149 13.02 -3.53 1.65
N MET A 150 14.16 -4.19 1.42
CA MET A 150 15.35 -3.61 0.81
C MET A 150 15.94 -4.58 -0.22
N LYS A 151 16.45 -4.06 -1.34
CA LYS A 151 17.18 -4.83 -2.33
C LYS A 151 18.48 -5.37 -1.74
N ASN A 152 19.20 -4.54 -1.00
CA ASN A 152 20.54 -4.85 -0.50
C ASN A 152 20.59 -6.05 0.46
N ASP A 153 19.50 -6.35 1.16
CA ASP A 153 19.40 -7.51 2.06
C ASP A 153 18.51 -8.64 1.49
N GLY A 154 17.99 -8.47 0.27
CA GLY A 154 17.14 -9.45 -0.41
C GLY A 154 15.75 -9.61 0.22
N SER A 155 15.28 -8.65 1.03
CA SER A 155 14.01 -8.74 1.74
C SER A 155 12.80 -8.20 0.99
N ILE A 156 12.98 -7.70 -0.24
CA ILE A 156 11.88 -7.13 -1.03
C ILE A 156 10.75 -8.14 -1.18
N LYS A 157 9.54 -7.72 -0.82
CA LYS A 157 8.31 -8.48 -1.02
C LYS A 157 7.13 -7.55 -1.25
N ILE A 158 6.09 -8.09 -1.88
CA ILE A 158 4.79 -7.43 -2.00
C ILE A 158 3.84 -8.01 -0.97
N ILE A 159 3.20 -7.12 -0.19
CA ILE A 159 2.17 -7.45 0.79
C ILE A 159 0.86 -6.88 0.29
N VAL A 160 -0.20 -7.70 0.34
CA VAL A 160 -1.55 -7.30 -0.05
C VAL A 160 -2.48 -7.58 1.14
N PRO A 161 -2.73 -6.59 2.01
CA PRO A 161 -3.74 -6.73 3.06
C PRO A 161 -5.15 -6.71 2.46
N GLU A 162 -6.13 -7.09 3.27
CA GLU A 162 -7.54 -6.94 2.89
C GLU A 162 -7.95 -5.47 3.03
N ASP A 163 -8.11 -4.77 1.90
CA ASP A 163 -8.60 -3.39 1.89
C ASP A 163 -10.01 -3.34 2.54
N GLY A 164 -10.19 -2.44 3.49
CA GLY A 164 -11.41 -2.22 4.23
C GLY A 164 -12.61 -1.87 3.35
N VAL A 165 -12.40 -1.20 2.22
CA VAL A 165 -13.48 -0.92 1.24
C VAL A 165 -14.18 -2.18 0.71
N ASN A 166 -13.57 -3.36 0.83
CA ASN A 166 -14.15 -4.62 0.40
C ASN A 166 -15.24 -5.18 1.34
N TYR A 167 -15.20 -4.83 2.63
CA TYR A 167 -16.07 -5.45 3.64
C TYR A 167 -16.62 -4.47 4.68
N LEU A 168 -16.14 -3.23 4.69
CA LEU A 168 -16.71 -2.18 5.51
C LEU A 168 -17.87 -1.53 4.75
N ASP A 169 -19.02 -1.47 5.42
CA ASP A 169 -20.13 -0.61 5.02
C ASP A 169 -19.74 0.84 5.28
N LEU A 170 -19.15 1.46 4.26
CA LEU A 170 -18.96 2.90 4.16
C LEU A 170 -20.26 3.51 3.62
N CYS A 171 -20.87 4.41 4.40
CA CYS A 171 -22.18 5.04 4.20
C CYS A 171 -22.10 6.40 3.51
#